data_AF-X1KU37-F1
#
_entry.id   AF-X1KU37-F1
#
_cell.length_a   1.000
_cell.length_b   1.000
_cell.length_c   1.000
_cell.angle_alpha   90.00
_cell.angle_beta   90.00
_cell.angle_gamma   90.00
#
_symmetry.space_group_name_H-M   'P 1'
#
loop_
_entity.id
_entity.type
_entity.pdbx_description
1 polymer ?
#
loop_
_entity_poly.entity_id
_entity_poly.type
_entity_poly.pdbx_seq_one_letter_code
_entity_poly.pdbx_strand_id
1 'polypeptide(L)' 'MEEGTGIVHMAPSYGEADFEAGAVNYLDFVHPVDLQGIITGTYPFSGKFVKDADPLVLDDLKSRGLLFRSEKI' A
#
# COMPACT_ATOMS: atom_id res chain seq x y z
N MET A 1 7.00 -22.57 -8.74
CA MET A 1 6.38 -21.80 -7.64
C MET A 1 7.42 -20.81 -7.15
N GLU A 2 7.67 -19.78 -7.95
CA GLU A 2 8.41 -18.56 -7.55
C GLU A 2 7.75 -17.42 -8.34
N GLU A 3 6.72 -16.82 -7.75
CA GLU A 3 6.05 -15.62 -8.29
C GLU A 3 6.58 -14.38 -7.56
N GLY A 4 6.63 -13.25 -8.26
CA GLY A 4 7.14 -11.98 -7.72
C GLY A 4 8.62 -11.72 -8.01
N THR A 5 9.18 -10.68 -7.37
CA THR A 5 10.56 -10.21 -7.59
C THR A 5 11.56 -10.76 -6.57
N GLY A 6 11.08 -11.49 -5.56
CA GLY A 6 11.86 -11.84 -4.37
C GLY A 6 12.06 -10.68 -3.38
N ILE A 7 11.50 -9.49 -3.65
CA ILE A 7 11.52 -8.33 -2.76
C ILE A 7 10.09 -8.02 -2.32
N VAL A 8 9.86 -7.95 -1.00
CA VAL A 8 8.55 -7.73 -0.41
C VAL A 8 8.49 -6.34 0.23
N HIS A 9 7.49 -5.55 -0.14
CA HIS A 9 7.17 -4.30 0.54
C HIS A 9 6.52 -4.61 1.90
N MET A 10 6.90 -3.89 2.95
CA MET A 10 6.31 -4.05 4.29
C MET A 10 5.38 -2.91 4.64
N ALA A 11 4.16 -3.25 5.08
CA ALA A 11 3.16 -2.33 5.59
C ALA A 11 2.56 -2.86 6.92
N PRO A 12 3.18 -2.57 8.09
CA PRO A 12 2.82 -3.18 9.38
C PRO A 12 1.36 -3.03 9.80
N SER A 13 0.65 -2.01 9.31
CA SER A 13 -0.77 -1.80 9.63
C SER A 13 -1.75 -2.65 8.81
N TYR A 14 -1.27 -3.41 7.81
CA TYR A 14 -2.13 -4.07 6.82
C TYR A 14 -1.79 -5.55 6.57
N GLY A 15 -0.83 -6.13 7.30
CA GLY A 15 -0.47 -7.54 7.18
C GLY A 15 0.11 -8.10 8.47
N GLU A 16 -0.24 -9.35 8.82
CA GLU A 16 0.26 -10.02 10.02
C GLU A 16 1.78 -10.22 9.99
N ALA A 17 2.30 -10.76 8.89
CA ALA A 17 3.75 -10.94 8.71
C ALA A 17 4.51 -9.60 8.74
N ASP A 18 3.93 -8.55 8.16
CA ASP A 18 4.51 -7.20 8.18
C ASP A 18 4.50 -6.60 9.58
N PHE A 19 3.46 -6.87 10.37
CA PHE A 19 3.34 -6.41 11.75
C PHE A 19 4.41 -7.06 12.63
N GLU A 20 4.56 -8.38 12.56
CA GLU A 20 5.58 -9.12 13.31
C GLU A 20 7.00 -8.66 12.93
N ALA A 21 7.29 -8.61 11.63
CA ALA A 21 8.59 -8.16 11.13
C ALA A 21 8.84 -6.69 11.49
N GLY A 22 7.83 -5.83 11.38
CA GLY A 22 7.90 -4.42 11.77
C GLY A 22 8.20 -4.23 13.25
N ALA A 23 7.58 -5.02 14.13
CA ALA A 23 7.81 -4.96 15.57
C ALA A 23 9.26 -5.34 15.95
N VAL A 24 9.81 -6.40 15.36
CA VAL A 24 11.21 -6.82 15.58
C VAL A 24 12.21 -5.78 15.08
N ASN A 25 11.86 -5.07 14.01
CA ASN A 25 12.70 -4.05 13.40
C ASN A 25 12.38 -2.62 13.87
N TYR A 26 11.54 -2.45 14.89
CA TYR A 26 11.16 -1.16 15.47
C TYR A 26 10.62 -0.16 14.44
N LEU A 27 9.80 -0.62 13.49
CA LEU A 27 9.13 0.24 12.52
C LEU A 27 7.91 0.94 13.12
N ASP A 28 7.67 2.17 12.66
CA ASP A 28 6.50 2.95 13.07
C ASP A 28 5.20 2.31 12.55
N PHE A 29 4.17 2.36 13.39
CA PHE A 29 2.82 1.95 13.02
C PHE A 29 2.05 3.11 12.40
N VAL A 30 1.94 3.13 11.06
CA VAL A 30 1.28 4.21 10.31
C VAL A 30 -0.02 3.69 9.68
N HIS A 31 -1.16 4.19 10.13
CA HIS A 31 -2.48 3.75 9.66
C HIS A 31 -3.31 4.93 9.11
N PRO A 32 -3.17 5.28 7.81
CA PRO A 32 -3.85 6.42 7.22
C PRO A 32 -5.27 6.13 6.74
N VAL A 33 -5.96 5.10 7.23
CA VAL A 33 -7.31 4.72 6.80
C VAL A 33 -8.24 4.70 8.01
N ASP A 34 -9.44 5.26 7.89
CA ASP A 34 -10.42 5.23 8.98
C ASP A 34 -11.23 3.91 9.01
N LEU A 35 -12.12 3.77 10.00
CA LEU A 35 -12.96 2.58 10.17
C LEU A 35 -13.98 2.36 9.03
N GLN A 36 -14.21 3.38 8.19
CA GLN A 36 -15.07 3.28 7.00
C GLN A 36 -14.28 2.88 5.75
N GLY A 37 -12.95 2.74 5.85
CA GLY A 37 -12.08 2.48 4.73
C GLY A 37 -11.74 3.73 3.92
N ILE A 38 -11.89 4.93 4.50
CA ILE A 38 -11.57 6.20 3.85
C ILE A 38 -10.13 6.59 4.17
N ILE A 39 -9.37 6.96 3.14
CA ILE A 39 -8.00 7.46 3.30
C ILE A 39 -8.04 8.83 3.99
N THR A 40 -7.32 8.97 5.10
CA THR A 40 -7.23 10.19 5.93
C THR A 40 -5.87 10.87 5.76
N GLY A 41 -5.70 12.09 6.28
CA GLY A 41 -4.44 12.84 6.21
C GLY A 41 -4.27 13.68 4.95
N THR A 42 -3.03 13.91 4.53
CA THR A 42 -2.67 14.80 3.42
C THR A 42 -1.98 14.03 2.30
N TYR A 43 -2.70 13.07 1.70
CA TYR A 43 -2.24 12.29 0.56
C TYR A 43 -3.06 12.64 -0.69
N PRO A 44 -2.54 12.42 -1.92
CA PRO A 44 -3.27 12.69 -3.16
C PRO A 44 -4.65 12.03 -3.28
N PHE A 45 -4.90 10.95 -2.51
CA PHE A 45 -6.13 10.17 -2.55
C PHE A 45 -6.96 10.27 -1.25
N SER A 46 -6.63 11.20 -0.36
CA SER A 46 -7.39 11.42 0.87
C SER A 46 -8.86 11.75 0.57
N GLY A 47 -9.77 11.24 1.40
CA GLY A 47 -11.21 11.33 1.24
C GLY A 47 -11.84 10.27 0.33
N LYS A 48 -11.04 9.40 -0.29
CA LYS A 48 -11.53 8.28 -1.11
C LYS A 48 -11.59 6.98 -0.32
N PHE A 49 -12.53 6.12 -0.67
CA PHE A 49 -12.49 4.72 -0.26
C PHE A 49 -11.27 4.02 -0.88
N VAL A 50 -10.61 3.15 -0.12
CA VAL A 50 -9.32 2.55 -0.53
C VAL A 50 -9.36 1.90 -1.91
N LYS A 51 -10.43 1.17 -2.26
CA LYS A 51 -10.55 0.50 -3.57
C LYS A 51 -10.83 1.44 -4.73
N ASP A 52 -11.48 2.57 -4.47
CA ASP A 52 -11.67 3.61 -5.48
C ASP A 52 -10.36 4.34 -5.80
N ALA A 53 -9.38 4.30 -4.88
CA ALA A 53 -8.06 4.86 -5.08
C ALA A 53 -7.13 3.96 -5.90
N ASP A 54 -7.31 2.63 -5.91
CA ASP A 54 -6.46 1.67 -6.63
C ASP A 54 -6.15 2.08 -8.10
N PRO A 55 -7.13 2.41 -8.96
CA PRO A 55 -6.83 2.82 -10.34
C PRO A 55 -6.07 4.15 -10.41
N LEU A 56 -6.34 5.09 -9.49
CA LEU A 56 -5.68 6.40 -9.45
C LEU A 56 -4.22 6.28 -9.00
N VAL A 57 -3.93 5.35 -8.08
CA VAL A 57 -2.57 5.02 -7.63
C VAL A 57 -1.77 4.44 -8.78
N LEU A 58 -2.35 3.53 -9.57
CA LEU A 58 -1.71 2.97 -10.75
C LEU A 58 -1.39 4.04 -11.80
N ASP A 59 -2.34 4.94 -12.08
CA ASP A 59 -2.15 6.04 -13.03
C ASP A 59 -1.06 7.01 -12.56
N ASP A 60 -1.03 7.35 -11.27
CA ASP A 60 0.03 8.16 -10.67
C ASP A 60 1.41 7.50 -10.80
N LEU A 61 1.54 6.23 -10.40
CA LEU A 61 2.80 5.47 -10.52
C LEU A 61 3.27 5.38 -11.97
N LYS A 62 2.35 5.17 -12.92
CA LYS A 62 2.64 5.15 -14.35
C LYS A 62 3.11 6.52 -14.85
N SER A 63 2.44 7.59 -14.44
CA SER A 63 2.79 8.97 -14.85
C SER A 63 4.18 9.38 -14.35
N ARG A 64 4.60 8.87 -13.18
CA ARG A 64 5.92 9.09 -12.59
C ARG A 64 6.99 8.12 -13.09
N GLY A 65 6.66 7.17 -13.97
CA GLY A 65 7.58 6.16 -14.50
C GLY A 65 8.05 5.13 -13.46
N LEU A 66 7.30 4.95 -12.37
CA LEU A 66 7.61 4.03 -11.27
C LEU A 66 6.95 2.65 -11.41
N LEU A 67 5.97 2.52 -12.32
CA LEU A 67 5.25 1.27 -12.56
C LEU A 67 6.02 0.35 -13.51
N PHE A 68 6.59 -0.75 -12.99
CA PHE A 68 7.29 -1.75 -13.80
C PHE A 68 6.34 -2.72 -14.53
N ARG A 69 5.37 -3.30 -13.81
CA ARG A 69 4.37 -4.26 -14.32
C ARG A 69 3.08 -4.14 -13.51
N SER A 70 1.93 -4.34 -14.15
CA SER A 70 0.60 -4.42 -13.50
C SER A 70 -0.20 -5.53 -14.17
N GLU A 71 -0.84 -6.38 -13.38
CA GLU A 71 -1.65 -7.51 -13.85
C GLU A 71 -2.97 -7.57 -13.09
N LYS A 72 -3.99 -8.14 -13.73
CA LYS A 72 -5.25 -8.49 -13.07
C LYS A 72 -5.29 -10.01 -12.95
N ILE A 73 -5.55 -10.48 -11.74
CA ILE A 73 -5.78 -11.89 -11.43
C ILE A 73 -7.29 -12.15 -11.50
#